data_AF-C6HS87-F1
#
_entry.id   AF-C6HS87-F1
#
_cell.length_a   1.000
_cell.length_b   1.000
_cell.length_c   1.000
_cell.angle_alpha   90.00
_cell.angle_beta   90.00
_cell.angle_gamma   90.00
#
_symmetry.space_group_name_H-M   'P 1'
#
loop_
_entity.id
_entity.type
_entity.pdbx_description
1 polymer ?
#
loop_
_entity_poly.entity_id
_entity_poly.type
_entity_poly.pdbx_seq_one_letter_code
_entity_poly.pdbx_strand_id
1 'polypeptide(L)'
;MATLTNLVGLAADVFLSIRLFAVKNVLLVCSAPMEVLISVLYWGLKIIDAKLVRPDWVELSTEADIGFHAIPAIVLAIDLLYLSPPWSIGAIPSMGLASVIAFGYWFWVEKCYQYNGWYPYPIFEMLTTGWRINLFLFSAILMTINTLLLKHLYGRMNGFLHPISGTHPGDLKKA
;
A
#
# COMPACT_ATOMS: atom_id res chain seq x y z
N MET A 1 3.33 -2.53 6.60
CA MET A 1 4.51 -2.26 5.73
C MET A 1 5.01 -0.84 5.91
N ALA A 2 4.13 0.11 6.23
CA ALA A 2 4.47 1.51 6.53
C ALA A 2 5.66 1.71 7.49
N THR A 3 5.69 1.01 8.64
CA THR A 3 6.78 1.18 9.62
C THR A 3 8.13 0.86 9.01
N LEU A 4 8.24 -0.23 8.24
CA LEU A 4 9.48 -0.59 7.56
C LEU A 4 9.90 0.48 6.56
N THR A 5 8.98 0.94 5.70
CA THR A 5 9.24 2.00 4.71
C THR A 5 9.74 3.29 5.37
N ASN A 6 9.08 3.73 6.45
CA ASN A 6 9.48 4.93 7.19
C ASN A 6 10.81 4.74 7.92
N LEU A 7 11.09 3.57 8.50
CA LEU A 7 12.37 3.29 9.16
C LEU A 7 13.53 3.28 8.16
N VAL A 8 13.34 2.68 6.98
CA VAL A 8 14.36 2.70 5.92
C VAL A 8 14.57 4.12 5.40
N GLY A 9 13.49 4.91 5.27
CA GLY A 9 13.57 6.33 4.92
C GLY A 9 14.34 7.15 5.94
N LEU A 10 13.98 7.03 7.22
CA LEU A 10 14.68 7.67 8.32
C LEU A 10 16.17 7.31 8.34
N ALA A 11 16.49 6.02 8.15
CA ALA A 11 17.88 5.58 8.06
C ALA A 11 18.59 6.17 6.82
N ALA A 12 17.91 6.28 5.68
CA ALA A 12 18.46 6.92 4.49
C ALA A 12 18.83 8.39 4.75
N ASP A 13 17.99 9.12 5.47
CA ASP A 13 18.20 10.54 5.79
C ASP A 13 19.30 10.72 6.85
N VAL A 14 19.28 9.92 7.92
CA VAL A 14 20.29 9.98 9.00
C VAL A 14 21.68 9.61 8.50
N PHE A 15 21.78 8.59 7.64
CA PHE A 15 23.06 8.10 7.10
C PHE A 15 23.42 8.69 5.73
N LEU A 16 22.60 9.59 5.17
CA LEU A 16 22.77 10.17 3.83
C LEU A 16 23.03 9.10 2.75
N SER A 17 22.31 7.97 2.82
CA SER A 17 22.58 6.79 2.00
C SER A 17 21.64 6.70 0.79
N ILE A 18 22.19 6.90 -0.41
CA ILE A 18 21.44 6.76 -1.67
C ILE A 18 20.89 5.34 -1.89
N ARG A 19 21.59 4.32 -1.37
CA ARG A 19 21.13 2.92 -1.47
C ARG A 19 19.90 2.68 -0.60
N LEU A 20 19.91 3.18 0.64
CA LEU A 20 18.74 3.08 1.53
C LEU A 20 17.57 3.90 0.96
N PHE A 21 17.84 5.07 0.39
CA PHE A 21 16.82 5.88 -0.29
C PHE A 21 16.18 5.13 -1.48
N ALA A 22 16.99 4.43 -2.28
CA ALA A 22 16.47 3.60 -3.38
C ALA A 22 15.58 2.45 -2.85
N VAL A 23 16.00 1.75 -1.78
CA VAL A 23 15.19 0.70 -1.15
C VAL A 23 13.88 1.28 -0.60
N LYS A 24 13.93 2.41 0.09
CA LYS A 24 12.74 3.12 0.57
C LYS A 24 11.78 3.44 -0.56
N ASN A 25 12.25 3.93 -1.70
CA ASN A 25 11.39 4.25 -2.85
C ASN A 25 10.73 3.00 -3.45
N VAL A 26 11.45 1.88 -3.53
CA VAL A 26 10.85 0.60 -3.95
C VAL A 26 9.76 0.16 -2.97
N LEU A 27 10.03 0.22 -1.67
CA LEU A 27 9.05 -0.12 -0.63
C LEU A 27 7.84 0.81 -0.66
N LEU A 28 8.06 2.11 -0.86
CA LEU A 28 7.03 3.14 -0.84
C LEU A 28 6.00 2.96 -1.96
N VAL A 29 6.46 2.61 -3.17
CA VAL A 29 5.59 2.37 -4.33
C VAL A 29 4.57 1.25 -4.08
N CYS A 30 4.91 0.28 -3.24
CA CYS A 30 3.96 -0.77 -2.84
C CYS A 30 3.22 -0.46 -1.55
N SER A 31 3.90 0.16 -0.59
CA SER A 31 3.33 0.44 0.73
C SER A 31 2.24 1.50 0.67
N ALA A 32 2.44 2.61 -0.06
CA ALA A 32 1.46 3.70 -0.08
C ALA A 32 0.09 3.26 -0.65
N PRO A 33 -0.01 2.62 -1.84
CA PRO A 33 -1.29 2.13 -2.32
C PRO A 33 -1.92 1.06 -1.40
N MET A 34 -1.10 0.22 -0.77
CA MET A 34 -1.56 -0.81 0.16
C MET A 34 -2.15 -0.23 1.44
N GLU A 35 -1.48 0.71 2.09
CA GLU A 35 -2.02 1.34 3.31
C GLU A 35 -3.27 2.18 2.98
N VAL A 36 -3.34 2.82 1.80
CA VAL A 36 -4.57 3.48 1.33
C VAL A 36 -5.70 2.47 1.13
N LEU A 37 -5.44 1.30 0.55
CA LEU A 37 -6.43 0.22 0.44
C LEU A 37 -6.93 -0.21 1.82
N ILE A 38 -6.02 -0.50 2.75
CA ILE A 38 -6.36 -0.92 4.12
C ILE A 38 -7.24 0.14 4.78
N SER A 39 -6.87 1.42 4.66
CA SER A 39 -7.64 2.53 5.22
C SER A 39 -9.06 2.61 4.64
N VAL A 40 -9.18 2.56 3.31
CA VAL A 40 -10.48 2.63 2.62
C VAL A 40 -11.37 1.43 2.99
N LEU A 41 -10.82 0.22 2.98
CA LEU A 41 -11.58 -0.98 3.35
C LEU A 41 -12.01 -0.93 4.82
N TYR A 42 -11.09 -0.57 5.72
CA TYR A 42 -11.37 -0.53 7.16
C TYR A 42 -12.48 0.47 7.48
N TRP A 43 -12.30 1.74 7.09
CA TRP A 43 -13.27 2.78 7.39
C TRP A 43 -14.58 2.59 6.62
N GLY A 44 -14.52 2.10 5.38
CA GLY A 44 -15.69 1.77 4.59
C GLY A 44 -16.56 0.70 5.24
N LEU A 45 -15.95 -0.40 5.71
CA LEU A 45 -16.66 -1.45 6.44
C LEU A 45 -17.15 -0.97 7.80
N LYS A 46 -16.32 -0.24 8.56
CA LYS A 46 -16.65 0.25 9.89
C LYS A 46 -17.84 1.21 9.90
N ILE A 47 -17.95 2.08 8.88
CA ILE A 47 -19.08 3.02 8.75
C ILE A 47 -20.40 2.27 8.51
N ILE A 48 -20.34 1.12 7.83
CA ILE A 48 -21.51 0.26 7.61
C ILE A 48 -21.86 -0.48 8.91
N ASP A 49 -20.89 -1.20 9.47
CA ASP A 49 -21.01 -1.89 10.74
C ASP A 49 -19.61 -2.17 11.33
N ALA A 50 -19.34 -1.63 12.52
CA ALA A 50 -18.08 -1.83 13.22
C ALA A 50 -17.79 -3.32 13.51
N LYS A 51 -18.83 -4.15 13.65
CA LYS A 51 -18.69 -5.60 13.90
C LYS A 51 -18.05 -6.36 12.74
N LEU A 52 -18.00 -5.77 11.55
CA LEU A 52 -17.32 -6.37 10.40
C LEU A 52 -15.80 -6.38 10.56
N VAL A 53 -15.25 -5.38 11.26
CA VAL A 53 -13.80 -5.15 11.38
C VAL A 53 -13.25 -5.37 12.78
N ARG A 54 -14.11 -5.53 13.80
CA ARG A 54 -13.66 -5.87 15.15
C ARG A 54 -14.73 -6.68 15.90
N PRO A 55 -14.32 -7.67 16.71
CA PRO A 55 -15.23 -8.34 17.62
C PRO A 55 -15.74 -7.40 18.73
N ASP A 56 -16.90 -7.72 19.30
CA ASP A 56 -17.53 -6.93 20.38
C ASP A 56 -16.65 -6.86 21.66
N TRP A 57 -15.78 -7.86 21.89
CA TRP A 57 -14.90 -7.92 23.04
C TRP A 57 -13.60 -7.11 22.88
N VAL A 58 -13.28 -6.66 21.66
CA VAL A 58 -12.11 -5.81 21.42
C VAL A 58 -12.53 -4.37 21.61
N GLU A 59 -12.01 -3.71 22.64
CA GLU A 59 -12.09 -2.26 22.80
C GLU A 59 -10.86 -1.58 22.17
N LEU A 60 -11.11 -0.66 21.25
CA LEU A 60 -10.08 0.14 20.60
C LEU A 60 -10.42 1.62 20.76
N SER A 61 -9.50 2.38 21.34
CA SER A 61 -9.66 3.84 21.46
C SER A 61 -9.65 4.48 20.07
N THR A 62 -10.29 5.64 19.93
CA THR A 62 -10.35 6.35 18.65
C THR A 62 -8.95 6.73 18.14
N GLU A 63 -8.03 7.08 19.03
CA GLU A 63 -6.66 7.45 18.70
C GLU A 63 -5.89 6.25 18.16
N ALA A 64 -6.01 5.09 18.83
CA ALA A 64 -5.38 3.85 18.38
C ALA A 64 -5.93 3.43 17.01
N ASP A 65 -7.24 3.56 16.81
CA ASP A 65 -7.88 3.22 15.56
C ASP A 65 -7.43 4.09 14.37
N ILE A 66 -7.38 5.41 14.59
CA ILE A 66 -6.79 6.36 13.64
C ILE A 66 -5.32 6.03 13.39
N GLY A 67 -4.57 5.70 14.45
CA GLY A 67 -3.16 5.35 14.38
C GLY A 67 -2.87 4.09 13.56
N PHE A 68 -3.73 3.08 13.64
CA PHE A 68 -3.57 1.83 12.89
C PHE A 68 -4.07 1.93 11.45
N HIS A 69 -5.16 2.67 11.21
CA HIS A 69 -5.87 2.57 9.92
C HIS A 69 -5.83 3.84 9.07
N ALA A 70 -5.58 5.02 9.64
CA ALA A 70 -5.54 6.28 8.89
C ALA A 70 -4.12 6.84 8.76
N ILE A 71 -3.39 6.94 9.87
CA ILE A 71 -2.04 7.56 9.90
C ILE A 71 -1.07 6.90 8.90
N PRO A 72 -0.96 5.56 8.79
CA PRO A 72 -0.03 4.93 7.86
C PRO A 72 -0.30 5.32 6.40
N ALA A 73 -1.58 5.36 6.01
CA ALA A 73 -2.01 5.76 4.68
C ALA A 73 -1.69 7.23 4.39
N ILE A 74 -1.99 8.12 5.35
CA ILE A 74 -1.75 9.57 5.21
C ILE A 74 -0.26 9.86 5.07
N VAL A 75 0.57 9.33 5.97
CA VAL A 75 2.02 9.60 5.99
C VAL A 75 2.68 9.09 4.71
N LEU A 76 2.37 7.87 4.29
CA LEU A 76 2.93 7.33 3.05
C LEU A 76 2.39 8.01 1.79
N ALA A 77 1.14 8.47 1.78
CA ALA A 77 0.61 9.24 0.66
C ALA A 77 1.31 10.59 0.55
N ILE A 78 1.57 11.28 1.67
CA ILE A 78 2.35 12.52 1.67
C ILE A 78 3.77 12.25 1.16
N ASP A 79 4.43 11.22 1.68
CA ASP A 79 5.79 10.86 1.27
C ASP A 79 5.87 10.55 -0.23
N LEU A 80 4.91 9.77 -0.74
CA LEU A 80 4.84 9.44 -2.17
C LEU A 80 4.56 10.67 -3.03
N LEU A 81 3.60 11.52 -2.65
CA LEU A 81 3.12 12.61 -3.50
C LEU A 81 4.04 13.83 -3.50
N TYR A 82 4.76 14.08 -2.41
CA TYR A 82 5.51 15.33 -2.22
C TYR A 82 7.00 15.14 -1.96
N LEU A 83 7.42 14.02 -1.37
CA LEU A 83 8.79 13.88 -0.82
C LEU A 83 9.64 12.85 -1.59
N SER A 84 9.05 12.12 -2.52
CA SER A 84 9.70 11.01 -3.22
C SER A 84 9.71 11.19 -4.73
N PRO A 85 10.71 10.64 -5.44
CA PRO A 85 10.73 10.61 -6.90
C PRO A 85 9.58 9.75 -7.49
N PRO A 86 9.28 9.89 -8.79
CA PRO A 86 8.19 9.16 -9.44
C PRO A 86 8.40 7.64 -9.36
N TRP A 87 7.31 6.87 -9.54
CA TRP A 87 7.27 5.40 -9.51
C TRP A 87 8.54 4.75 -10.05
N SER A 88 9.33 4.16 -9.15
CA SER A 88 10.64 3.58 -9.44
C SER A 88 10.57 2.21 -10.11
N ILE A 89 9.40 1.56 -10.13
CA ILE A 89 9.19 0.24 -10.72
C ILE A 89 8.11 0.26 -11.82
N GLY A 90 8.31 -0.57 -12.85
CA GLY A 90 7.35 -0.75 -13.93
C GLY A 90 6.07 -1.48 -13.50
N ALA A 91 5.04 -1.44 -14.34
CA ALA A 91 3.73 -2.00 -14.04
C ALA A 91 3.76 -3.52 -13.75
N ILE A 92 4.46 -4.31 -14.57
CA ILE A 92 4.52 -5.78 -14.41
C ILE A 92 5.17 -6.18 -13.07
N PRO A 93 6.38 -5.69 -12.71
CA PRO A 93 6.95 -5.93 -11.38
C PRO A 93 6.02 -5.51 -10.23
N SER A 94 5.33 -4.37 -10.37
CA SER A 94 4.38 -3.90 -9.37
C SER A 94 3.20 -4.85 -9.18
N MET A 95 2.63 -5.38 -10.27
CA MET A 95 1.53 -6.35 -10.22
C MET A 95 1.99 -7.69 -9.62
N GLY A 96 3.20 -8.15 -9.97
CA GLY A 96 3.78 -9.36 -9.38
C GLY A 96 3.96 -9.22 -7.87
N LEU A 97 4.54 -8.11 -7.41
CA LEU A 97 4.75 -7.84 -5.99
C LEU A 97 3.42 -7.72 -5.21
N ALA A 98 2.43 -7.01 -5.76
CA ALA A 98 1.11 -6.92 -5.16
C ALA A 98 0.43 -8.29 -5.03
N SER A 99 0.56 -9.14 -6.05
CA SER A 99 -0.01 -10.49 -6.05
C SER A 99 0.64 -11.37 -4.98
N VAL A 100 1.99 -11.35 -4.90
CA VAL A 100 2.74 -12.10 -3.88
C VAL A 100 2.31 -11.69 -2.47
N ILE A 101 2.17 -10.39 -2.21
CA ILE A 101 1.73 -9.89 -0.90
C ILE A 101 0.29 -10.32 -0.60
N ALA A 102 -0.62 -10.18 -1.55
CA ALA A 102 -2.04 -10.53 -1.37
C ALA A 102 -2.24 -12.02 -1.08
N PHE A 103 -1.65 -12.90 -1.91
CA PHE A 103 -1.73 -14.35 -1.70
C PHE A 103 -0.99 -14.79 -0.43
N GLY A 104 0.16 -14.18 -0.13
CA GLY A 104 0.90 -14.43 1.12
C GLY A 104 0.06 -14.06 2.35
N TYR A 105 -0.61 -12.91 2.33
CA TYR A 105 -1.52 -12.49 3.39
C TYR A 105 -2.70 -13.44 3.54
N TRP A 106 -3.35 -13.83 2.44
CA TRP A 106 -4.45 -14.79 2.49
C TRP A 106 -3.99 -16.11 3.11
N PHE A 107 -2.92 -16.70 2.59
CA PHE A 107 -2.36 -17.94 3.13
C PHE A 107 -2.08 -17.83 4.64
N TRP A 108 -1.48 -16.71 5.06
CA TRP A 108 -1.20 -16.46 6.48
C TRP A 108 -2.47 -16.38 7.32
N VAL A 109 -3.51 -15.66 6.87
CA VAL A 109 -4.79 -15.55 7.58
C VAL A 109 -5.47 -16.91 7.75
N GLU A 110 -5.49 -17.75 6.72
CA GLU A 110 -6.06 -19.11 6.82
C GLU A 110 -5.24 -19.99 7.76
N LYS A 111 -3.91 -19.83 7.77
CA LYS A 111 -3.06 -20.50 8.77
C LYS A 111 -3.36 -20.03 10.19
N CYS A 112 -3.50 -18.73 10.43
CA CYS A 112 -3.90 -18.22 11.73
C CYS A 112 -5.25 -18.80 12.17
N TYR A 113 -6.23 -18.90 11.27
CA TYR A 113 -7.52 -19.52 11.58
C TYR A 113 -7.38 -21.00 11.99
N GLN A 114 -6.53 -21.77 11.31
CA GLN A 114 -6.27 -23.18 11.66
C GLN A 114 -5.71 -23.36 13.09
N TYR A 115 -4.96 -22.39 13.60
CA TYR A 115 -4.38 -22.44 14.96
C TYR A 115 -5.28 -21.79 16.01
N ASN A 116 -5.90 -20.66 15.68
CA ASN A 116 -6.61 -19.83 16.65
C ASN A 116 -8.10 -20.19 16.76
N GLY A 117 -8.69 -20.76 15.69
CA GLY A 117 -10.12 -21.04 15.59
C GLY A 117 -10.99 -19.81 15.28
N TRP A 118 -10.39 -18.65 15.00
CA TRP A 118 -11.10 -17.41 14.66
C TRP A 118 -10.28 -16.57 13.67
N TYR A 119 -10.97 -15.75 12.85
CA TYR A 119 -10.34 -14.86 11.87
C TYR A 119 -10.01 -13.49 12.49
N PRO A 120 -8.90 -12.83 12.07
CA PRO A 120 -8.54 -11.49 12.57
C PRO A 120 -9.65 -10.45 12.41
N TYR A 121 -10.46 -10.58 11.36
CA TYR A 121 -11.62 -9.73 11.09
C TYR A 121 -12.88 -10.60 11.04
N PRO A 122 -13.94 -10.27 11.83
CA PRO A 122 -15.15 -11.09 11.89
C PRO A 122 -15.85 -11.28 10.54
N ILE A 123 -15.75 -10.31 9.62
CA ILE A 123 -16.32 -10.43 8.27
C ILE A 123 -15.87 -11.70 7.55
N PHE A 124 -14.65 -12.18 7.77
CA PHE A 124 -14.21 -13.42 7.12
C PHE A 124 -15.03 -14.61 7.60
N GLU A 125 -15.34 -14.69 8.89
CA GLU A 125 -16.14 -15.78 9.44
C GLU A 125 -17.60 -15.74 8.96
N MET A 126 -18.14 -14.53 8.73
CA MET A 126 -19.50 -14.31 8.23
C MET A 126 -19.66 -14.70 6.75
N LEU A 127 -18.58 -14.74 5.98
CA LEU A 127 -18.60 -15.02 4.54
C LEU A 127 -18.26 -16.48 4.25
N THR A 128 -19.02 -17.09 3.33
CA THR A 128 -18.63 -18.36 2.70
C THR A 128 -17.36 -18.18 1.88
N THR A 129 -16.66 -19.27 1.55
CA THR A 129 -15.43 -19.22 0.73
C THR A 129 -15.62 -18.48 -0.59
N GLY A 130 -16.75 -18.67 -1.27
CA GLY A 130 -17.08 -17.96 -2.51
C GLY A 130 -17.16 -16.44 -2.32
N TRP A 131 -17.77 -15.99 -1.22
CA TRP A 131 -17.83 -14.57 -0.91
C TRP A 131 -16.50 -13.97 -0.46
N ARG A 132 -15.65 -14.76 0.20
CA ARG A 132 -14.27 -14.34 0.50
C ARG A 132 -13.46 -14.14 -0.78
N ILE A 133 -13.59 -15.05 -1.76
CA ILE A 133 -12.98 -14.86 -3.09
C ILE A 133 -13.43 -13.53 -3.70
N ASN A 134 -14.74 -13.23 -3.68
CA ASN A 134 -15.26 -11.96 -4.19
C ASN A 134 -14.70 -10.75 -3.42
N LEU A 135 -14.58 -10.83 -2.10
CA LEU A 135 -13.98 -9.78 -1.27
C LEU A 135 -12.52 -9.51 -1.65
N PHE A 136 -11.72 -10.56 -1.87
CA PHE A 136 -10.32 -10.42 -2.30
C PHE A 136 -10.21 -9.86 -3.73
N LEU A 137 -11.07 -10.30 -4.66
CA LEU A 137 -11.13 -9.75 -6.02
C LEU A 137 -11.51 -8.27 -6.00
N PHE A 138 -12.51 -7.89 -5.22
CA PHE A 138 -12.89 -6.49 -5.00
C PHE A 138 -11.73 -5.67 -4.43
N SER A 139 -11.02 -6.21 -3.44
CA SER A 139 -9.84 -5.57 -2.85
C SER A 139 -8.71 -5.37 -3.87
N ALA A 140 -8.50 -6.33 -4.79
CA ALA A 140 -7.52 -6.20 -5.86
C ALA A 140 -7.90 -5.14 -6.90
N ILE A 141 -9.20 -5.00 -7.21
CA ILE A 141 -9.71 -3.92 -8.07
C ILE A 141 -9.49 -2.56 -7.38
N LEU A 142 -9.88 -2.43 -6.12
CA LEU A 142 -9.64 -1.20 -5.34
C LEU A 142 -8.15 -0.86 -5.25
N MET A 143 -7.27 -1.85 -5.04
CA MET A 143 -5.82 -1.64 -5.07
C MET A 143 -5.36 -1.02 -6.38
N THR A 144 -5.87 -1.55 -7.51
CA THR A 144 -5.54 -1.06 -8.85
C THR A 144 -6.01 0.39 -9.01
N ILE A 145 -7.25 0.69 -8.61
CA ILE A 145 -7.81 2.04 -8.64
C ILE A 145 -6.97 3.00 -7.78
N ASN A 146 -6.65 2.63 -6.53
CA ASN A 146 -5.84 3.44 -5.63
C ASN A 146 -4.45 3.72 -6.22
N THR A 147 -3.82 2.72 -6.81
CA THR A 147 -2.51 2.86 -7.46
C THR A 147 -2.57 3.83 -8.63
N LEU A 148 -3.58 3.70 -9.51
CA LEU A 148 -3.77 4.58 -10.65
C LEU A 148 -4.09 6.01 -10.22
N LEU A 149 -4.92 6.18 -9.19
CA LEU A 149 -5.28 7.49 -8.65
C LEU A 149 -4.07 8.18 -8.03
N LEU A 150 -3.30 7.50 -7.17
CA LEU A 150 -2.08 8.05 -6.60
C LEU A 150 -1.09 8.44 -7.70
N LYS A 151 -0.95 7.62 -8.75
CA LYS A 151 -0.08 7.92 -9.89
C LYS A 151 -0.55 9.14 -10.67
N HIS A 152 -1.85 9.26 -10.88
CA HIS A 152 -2.46 10.41 -11.53
C HIS A 152 -2.25 11.69 -10.71
N LEU A 153 -2.51 11.64 -9.40
CA LEU A 153 -2.33 12.75 -8.47
C LEU A 153 -0.86 13.21 -8.44
N TYR A 154 0.08 12.26 -8.33
CA TYR A 154 1.51 12.55 -8.40
C TYR A 154 1.87 13.34 -9.66
N GLY A 155 1.43 12.86 -10.84
CA GLY A 155 1.70 13.51 -12.12
C GLY A 155 1.07 14.89 -12.24
N ARG A 156 -0.12 15.10 -11.64
CA ARG A 156 -0.77 16.41 -11.59
C ARG A 156 -0.04 17.40 -10.68
N MET A 157 0.50 16.93 -9.55
CA MET A 157 1.09 17.78 -8.52
C MET A 157 2.55 18.14 -8.81
N ASN A 158 3.32 17.20 -9.36
CA ASN A 158 4.75 17.38 -9.63
C ASN A 158 5.04 17.80 -11.07
N GLY A 159 4.00 17.89 -11.91
CA GLY A 159 4.13 17.91 -13.36
C GLY A 159 4.57 16.55 -13.88
N PHE A 160 4.04 16.12 -15.03
CA PHE A 160 4.75 15.11 -15.79
C PHE A 160 6.10 15.73 -16.14
N LEU A 161 7.21 15.15 -15.68
CA LEU A 161 8.48 15.34 -16.36
C LEU A 161 8.21 14.94 -17.80
N HIS A 162 7.93 15.93 -18.67
CA HIS A 162 8.10 15.73 -20.08
C HIS A 162 9.50 15.12 -20.20
N PRO A 163 9.65 13.95 -20.87
CA PRO A 163 10.97 13.52 -21.24
C PRO A 163 11.58 14.72 -21.96
N ILE A 164 12.71 15.22 -21.48
CA ILE A 164 13.46 16.28 -22.14
C ILE A 164 13.63 15.78 -23.58
N SER A 165 12.88 16.34 -24.53
CA SER A 165 13.02 16.04 -25.95
C SER A 165 14.29 16.75 -26.44
N GLY A 166 15.44 16.30 -25.94
CA GLY A 166 16.71 16.99 -26.12
C GLY A 166 17.90 16.08 -26.37
N THR A 167 17.80 14.76 -26.17
CA THR A 167 18.86 13.85 -26.63
C THR A 167 18.62 13.51 -28.09
N HIS A 168 19.23 14.28 -28.99
CA HIS A 168 19.42 13.85 -30.37
C HIS A 168 20.26 12.57 -30.37
N PRO A 169 19.96 11.56 -31.22
CA PRO A 169 20.73 10.31 -31.31
C PRO A 169 22.22 10.46 -31.69
N GLY A 170 22.69 11.70 -31.94
CA GLY A 170 24.07 12.02 -32.32
C GLY A 170 25.06 12.14 -31.16
N ASP A 171 24.60 12.33 -29.92
CA ASP A 171 25.50 12.61 -28.79
C ASP A 171 26.13 11.35 -28.17
N LEU A 172 25.68 10.16 -28.57
CA LEU A 172 26.24 8.88 -28.12
C LEU A 172 27.50 8.44 -28.90
N LYS A 173 27.97 9.24 -29.87
CA LYS A 173 29.14 8.88 -30.71
C LYS A 173 30.45 9.56 -30.32
N LYS A 174 30.49 10.29 -29.20
CA LYS A 174 31.73 10.87 -28.67
C LYS A 174 31.85 10.63 -27.17
N ALA A 175 32.16 9.39 -26.81
CA ALA A 175 32.80 9.02 -25.56
C ALA A 175 33.66 7.78 -25.80
#